data_AF-A0A7V7B2K0-F1
#
_entry.id   AF-A0A7V7B2K0-F1
#
_cell.length_a   1.000
_cell.length_b   1.000
_cell.length_c   1.000
_cell.angle_alpha   90.00
_cell.angle_beta   90.00
_cell.angle_gamma   90.00
#
_symmetry.space_group_name_H-M   'P 1'
#
loop_
_entity.id
_entity.type
_entity.pdbx_description
1 polymer ?
#
loop_
_entity_poly.entity_id
_entity_poly.type
_entity_poly.pdbx_seq_one_letter_code
_entity_poly.pdbx_strand_id
1 'polypeptide(L)'
;MSILKNDWAHLLQGEFDKEYYKHLRQFLKSEYQSMTIYPSMYDIFNALHYTPYKDVKVVILGQDPYHGPNQAHGLSFSVQPGVIPPPSLQNMFKELQDDLGCFIPNNGYLVPWAKQGVLLLNTVLTVRAGAAASHRGKGWELFTDRVIEVLNERDKPIVFVLWGRHAGEKEKLISNTAHRIIKAPHPSPLSAHRG
;
A
#
# COMPACT_ATOMS: atom_id res chain seq x y z
N MET A 1 7.11 20.74 -10.25
CA MET A 1 5.97 20.27 -9.42
C MET A 1 6.51 19.30 -8.40
N SER A 2 6.17 19.45 -7.11
CA SER A 2 6.54 18.50 -6.06
C SER A 2 5.75 17.20 -6.23
N ILE A 3 6.41 16.04 -6.18
CA ILE A 3 5.78 14.71 -6.31
C ILE A 3 4.91 14.43 -5.08
N LEU A 4 5.45 14.65 -3.89
CA LEU A 4 4.74 14.55 -2.61
C LEU A 4 4.41 15.95 -2.08
N LYS A 5 3.23 16.10 -1.49
CA LYS A 5 2.67 17.42 -1.12
C LYS A 5 2.58 17.65 0.39
N ASN A 6 3.16 16.79 1.21
CA ASN A 6 3.11 16.84 2.67
C ASN A 6 4.49 16.51 3.29
N ASP A 7 4.49 16.19 4.57
CA ASP A 7 5.70 15.86 5.34
C ASP A 7 6.47 14.66 4.79
N TRP A 8 5.92 13.82 3.92
CA TRP A 8 6.74 12.81 3.24
C TRP A 8 7.77 13.39 2.26
N ALA A 9 7.52 14.59 1.72
CA ALA A 9 8.37 15.19 0.70
C ALA A 9 9.81 15.37 1.18
N HIS A 10 10.03 15.92 2.39
CA HIS A 10 11.37 16.14 2.91
C HIS A 10 12.12 14.84 3.24
N LEU A 11 11.38 13.79 3.63
CA LEU A 11 11.95 12.49 4.01
C LEU A 11 12.36 11.65 2.81
N LEU A 12 11.62 11.77 1.71
CA LEU A 12 11.77 10.93 0.52
C LEU A 12 12.35 11.69 -0.68
N GLN A 13 12.67 12.98 -0.56
CA GLN A 13 13.16 13.79 -1.68
C GLN A 13 14.36 13.13 -2.40
N GLY A 14 15.30 12.59 -1.64
CA GLY A 14 16.51 11.96 -2.18
C GLY A 14 16.23 10.68 -2.96
N GLU A 15 15.11 10.00 -2.74
CA GLU A 15 14.73 8.81 -3.52
C GLU A 15 14.45 9.16 -4.98
N PHE A 16 13.86 10.32 -5.23
CA PHE A 16 13.45 10.73 -6.57
C PHE A 16 14.64 11.06 -7.49
N ASP A 17 15.80 11.34 -6.91
CA ASP A 17 17.04 11.64 -7.61
C ASP A 17 17.94 10.41 -7.84
N LYS A 18 17.64 9.28 -7.20
CA LYS A 18 18.39 8.03 -7.36
C LYS A 18 18.16 7.42 -8.74
N GLU A 19 19.19 6.78 -9.28
CA GLU A 19 19.16 6.17 -10.61
C GLU A 19 18.05 5.13 -10.79
N TYR A 20 17.78 4.31 -9.76
CA TYR A 20 16.68 3.34 -9.82
C TYR A 20 15.31 4.02 -10.02
N TYR A 21 15.09 5.17 -9.38
CA TYR A 21 13.82 5.88 -9.50
C TYR A 21 13.71 6.61 -10.84
N LYS A 22 14.82 7.16 -11.37
CA LYS A 22 14.85 7.72 -12.72
C LYS A 22 14.47 6.67 -13.77
N HIS A 23 15.05 5.47 -13.67
CA HIS A 23 14.68 4.34 -14.53
C HIS A 23 13.22 3.94 -14.37
N LEU A 24 12.73 3.81 -13.13
CA LEU A 24 11.33 3.53 -12.83
C LEU A 24 10.41 4.58 -13.46
N ARG A 25 10.72 5.86 -13.31
CA ARG A 25 9.94 6.96 -13.88
C ARG A 25 9.91 6.93 -15.40
N GLN A 26 11.02 6.60 -16.04
CA GLN A 26 11.11 6.47 -17.49
C GLN A 26 10.29 5.27 -17.99
N PHE A 27 10.36 4.14 -17.29
CA PHE A 27 9.52 2.96 -17.51
C PHE A 27 8.02 3.29 -17.36
N LEU A 28 7.63 3.97 -16.29
CA LEU A 28 6.24 4.38 -16.07
C LEU A 28 5.75 5.33 -17.17
N LYS A 29 6.58 6.28 -17.60
CA LYS A 29 6.23 7.18 -18.71
C LYS A 29 5.91 6.38 -19.98
N SER A 30 6.71 5.38 -20.33
CA SER A 30 6.42 4.52 -21.48
C SER A 30 5.18 3.64 -21.31
N GLU A 31 4.95 3.10 -20.09
CA GLU A 31 3.78 2.26 -19.80
C GLU A 31 2.48 3.08 -19.87
N TYR A 32 2.41 4.25 -19.21
CA TYR A 32 1.21 5.12 -19.26
C TYR A 32 0.94 5.70 -20.66
N GLN A 33 1.94 5.73 -21.55
CA GLN A 33 1.76 6.17 -22.94
C GLN A 33 1.22 5.07 -23.86
N SER A 34 1.48 3.80 -23.56
CA SER A 34 1.22 2.67 -24.46
C SER A 34 0.17 1.69 -23.95
N MET A 35 -0.09 1.67 -22.64
CA MET A 35 -0.94 0.69 -21.97
C MET A 35 -1.89 1.37 -20.98
N THR A 36 -2.95 0.67 -20.58
CA THR A 36 -3.76 1.07 -19.43
C THR A 36 -3.08 0.62 -18.15
N ILE A 37 -2.68 1.59 -17.31
CA ILE A 37 -1.99 1.35 -16.03
C ILE A 37 -2.88 1.83 -14.88
N TYR A 38 -2.90 1.05 -13.80
CA TYR A 38 -3.59 1.37 -12.56
C TYR A 38 -2.61 1.55 -11.40
N PRO A 39 -2.88 2.45 -10.43
CA PRO A 39 -3.96 3.43 -10.47
C PRO A 39 -3.66 4.55 -11.50
N SER A 40 -4.52 5.57 -11.59
CA SER A 40 -4.19 6.81 -12.32
C SER A 40 -2.85 7.38 -11.83
N MET A 41 -2.10 8.03 -12.73
CA MET A 41 -0.79 8.61 -12.38
C MET A 41 -0.87 9.64 -11.24
N TYR A 42 -2.04 10.26 -11.04
CA TYR A 42 -2.29 11.22 -9.96
C TYR A 42 -2.54 10.55 -8.61
N ASP A 43 -2.88 9.26 -8.61
CA ASP A 43 -3.28 8.49 -7.43
C ASP A 43 -2.16 7.59 -6.88
N ILE A 44 -1.04 7.45 -7.60
CA ILE A 44 0.08 6.54 -7.24
C ILE A 44 0.51 6.71 -5.77
N PHE A 45 0.56 7.95 -5.29
CA PHE A 45 1.04 8.28 -3.93
C PHE A 45 -0.07 8.58 -2.93
N ASN A 46 -1.33 8.21 -3.22
CA ASN A 46 -2.46 8.52 -2.34
C ASN A 46 -2.29 7.99 -0.91
N ALA A 47 -1.72 6.80 -0.70
CA ALA A 47 -1.40 6.31 0.65
C ALA A 47 -0.59 7.31 1.48
N LEU A 48 0.46 7.89 0.89
CA LEU A 48 1.33 8.86 1.56
C LEU A 48 0.61 10.21 1.73
N HIS A 49 -0.24 10.60 0.79
CA HIS A 49 -0.99 11.86 0.86
C HIS A 49 -2.11 11.84 1.90
N TYR A 50 -2.86 10.74 1.99
CA TYR A 50 -3.94 10.58 2.97
C TYR A 50 -3.41 10.35 4.38
N THR A 51 -2.21 9.78 4.51
CA THR A 51 -1.60 9.46 5.80
C THR A 51 -0.24 10.16 5.91
N PRO A 52 -0.19 11.43 6.36
CA PRO A 52 1.06 12.14 6.62
C PRO A 52 1.99 11.35 7.55
N TYR A 53 3.30 11.45 7.36
CA TYR A 53 4.31 10.69 8.11
C TYR A 53 4.11 10.82 9.62
N LYS A 54 3.90 12.04 10.11
CA LYS A 54 3.69 12.31 11.54
C LYS A 54 2.41 11.68 12.10
N ASP A 55 1.44 11.38 11.26
CA ASP A 55 0.12 10.88 11.65
C ASP A 55 0.01 9.36 11.51
N VAL A 56 1.00 8.68 10.91
CA VAL A 56 1.05 7.21 10.85
C VAL A 56 1.03 6.60 12.25
N LYS A 57 0.14 5.63 12.44
CA LYS A 57 -0.03 4.80 13.65
C LYS A 57 0.01 3.31 13.32
N VAL A 58 -0.55 2.94 12.17
CA VAL A 58 -0.62 1.55 11.68
C VAL A 58 -0.15 1.53 10.23
N VAL A 59 0.56 0.47 9.83
CA VAL A 59 0.95 0.23 8.44
C VAL A 59 0.42 -1.13 8.02
N ILE A 60 -0.38 -1.18 6.96
CA ILE A 60 -0.87 -2.43 6.37
C ILE A 60 -0.23 -2.58 4.99
N LEU A 61 0.61 -3.60 4.84
CA LEU A 61 1.33 -3.86 3.60
C LEU A 61 0.54 -4.76 2.66
N GLY A 62 0.30 -4.27 1.45
CA GLY A 62 -0.20 -5.04 0.32
C GLY A 62 0.90 -5.37 -0.70
N GLN A 63 0.57 -6.22 -1.67
CA GLN A 63 1.50 -6.65 -2.70
C GLN A 63 1.55 -5.64 -3.87
N ASP A 64 0.56 -5.70 -4.75
CA ASP A 64 0.39 -4.85 -5.93
C ASP A 64 -1.04 -4.29 -5.99
N PRO A 65 -1.30 -3.20 -6.75
CA PRO A 65 -2.63 -2.65 -6.89
C PRO A 65 -3.57 -3.62 -7.60
N TYR A 66 -4.87 -3.46 -7.40
CA TYR A 66 -5.85 -4.16 -8.22
C TYR A 66 -5.69 -3.80 -9.71
N HIS A 67 -5.76 -4.82 -10.56
CA HIS A 67 -5.51 -4.70 -12.00
C HIS A 67 -6.79 -4.59 -12.85
N GLY A 68 -7.97 -4.48 -12.23
CA GLY A 68 -9.24 -4.25 -12.90
C GLY A 68 -9.63 -2.76 -12.97
N PRO A 69 -10.52 -2.40 -13.91
CA PRO A 69 -10.95 -1.02 -14.10
C PRO A 69 -11.60 -0.44 -12.85
N ASN A 70 -11.27 0.83 -12.56
CA ASN A 70 -11.80 1.62 -11.44
C ASN A 70 -11.53 1.05 -10.03
N GLN A 71 -10.76 -0.04 -9.90
CA GLN A 71 -10.51 -0.65 -8.60
C GLN A 71 -9.44 0.13 -7.82
N ALA A 72 -8.20 0.15 -8.30
CA ALA A 72 -7.09 0.74 -7.56
C ALA A 72 -7.14 2.28 -7.57
N HIS A 73 -6.89 2.87 -6.40
CA HIS A 73 -6.78 4.33 -6.22
C HIS A 73 -5.63 4.71 -5.28
N GLY A 74 -4.58 3.89 -5.24
CA GLY A 74 -3.35 4.18 -4.50
C GLY A 74 -3.38 3.85 -3.01
N LEU A 75 -4.33 3.02 -2.57
CA LEU A 75 -4.39 2.44 -1.22
C LEU A 75 -4.43 0.92 -1.33
N SER A 76 -3.61 0.20 -0.55
CA SER A 76 -3.67 -1.26 -0.49
C SER A 76 -5.07 -1.72 -0.04
N PHE A 77 -5.54 -2.83 -0.62
CA PHE A 77 -6.86 -3.45 -0.38
C PHE A 77 -8.10 -2.62 -0.69
N SER A 78 -8.01 -1.29 -0.82
CA SER A 78 -9.16 -0.42 -1.03
C SER A 78 -9.58 -0.35 -2.51
N VAL A 79 -10.88 -0.19 -2.72
CA VAL A 79 -11.48 0.13 -4.02
C VAL A 79 -12.29 1.42 -3.97
N GLN A 80 -12.47 2.08 -5.13
CA GLN A 80 -13.33 3.27 -5.24
C GLN A 80 -14.81 2.97 -4.93
N PRO A 81 -15.60 3.97 -4.51
CA PRO A 81 -17.05 3.82 -4.38
C PRO A 81 -17.69 3.34 -5.68
N GLY A 82 -18.71 2.48 -5.57
CA GLY A 82 -19.38 1.87 -6.73
C GLY A 82 -18.70 0.61 -7.27
N VAL A 83 -17.48 0.29 -6.81
CA VAL A 83 -16.82 -0.98 -7.11
C VAL A 83 -17.12 -2.00 -6.02
N ILE A 84 -17.50 -3.21 -6.43
CA ILE A 84 -17.73 -4.33 -5.52
C ILE A 84 -16.41 -4.66 -4.78
N PRO A 85 -16.40 -4.71 -3.44
CA PRO A 85 -15.23 -5.12 -2.66
C PRO A 85 -14.67 -6.46 -3.16
N PRO A 86 -13.37 -6.54 -3.50
CA PRO A 86 -12.76 -7.80 -3.91
C PRO A 86 -12.76 -8.84 -2.77
N PRO A 87 -12.61 -10.14 -3.07
CA PRO A 87 -12.70 -11.19 -2.05
C PRO A 87 -11.78 -11.00 -0.84
N SER A 88 -10.57 -10.48 -1.04
CA SER A 88 -9.65 -10.17 0.06
C SER A 88 -10.21 -9.11 1.01
N LEU A 89 -10.82 -8.04 0.48
CA LEU A 89 -11.41 -6.99 1.30
C LEU A 89 -12.67 -7.48 2.01
N GLN A 90 -13.47 -8.33 1.36
CA GLN A 90 -14.63 -8.97 2.01
C GLN A 90 -14.20 -9.80 3.21
N ASN A 91 -13.10 -10.56 3.09
CA ASN A 91 -12.56 -11.33 4.21
C ASN A 91 -12.04 -10.42 5.34
N MET A 92 -11.40 -9.30 5.01
CA MET A 92 -11.02 -8.30 6.02
C MET A 92 -12.23 -7.74 6.76
N PHE A 93 -13.35 -7.49 6.07
CA PHE A 93 -14.57 -7.01 6.74
C PHE A 93 -15.27 -8.07 7.58
N LYS A 94 -15.22 -9.35 7.18
CA LYS A 94 -15.71 -10.46 8.00
C LYS A 94 -14.92 -10.57 9.29
N GLU A 95 -13.58 -10.56 9.20
CA GLU A 95 -12.72 -10.57 10.38
C GLU A 95 -12.99 -9.35 11.29
N LEU A 96 -13.15 -8.16 10.71
CA LEU A 96 -13.47 -6.95 11.48
C LEU A 96 -14.83 -7.06 12.20
N GLN A 97 -15.80 -7.74 11.59
CA GLN A 97 -17.09 -8.03 12.20
C GLN A 97 -16.96 -9.06 13.32
N ASP A 98 -16.20 -10.13 13.10
CA ASP A 98 -16.02 -11.22 14.05
C ASP A 98 -15.21 -10.77 15.28
N ASP A 99 -14.13 -9.99 15.09
CA ASP A 99 -13.25 -9.47 16.15
C ASP A 99 -13.91 -8.33 16.95
N LEU A 100 -14.48 -7.34 16.26
CA LEU A 100 -14.92 -6.09 16.90
C LEU A 100 -16.42 -5.82 16.83
N GLY A 101 -17.21 -6.73 16.24
CA GLY A 101 -18.65 -6.52 16.05
C GLY A 101 -19.00 -5.42 15.06
N CYS A 102 -18.06 -4.99 14.22
CA CYS A 102 -18.29 -3.92 13.26
C CYS A 102 -19.30 -4.34 12.18
N PHE A 103 -20.08 -3.39 11.68
CA PHE A 103 -20.91 -3.64 10.50
C PHE A 103 -20.03 -3.77 9.25
N ILE A 104 -20.40 -4.67 8.34
CA ILE A 104 -19.74 -4.78 7.03
C ILE A 104 -20.25 -3.64 6.13
N PRO A 105 -19.38 -2.73 5.66
CA PRO A 105 -19.80 -1.63 4.80
C PRO A 105 -20.31 -2.11 3.44
N ASN A 106 -21.20 -1.34 2.83
CA ASN A 106 -21.70 -1.59 1.47
C ASN A 106 -20.74 -1.13 0.35
N ASN A 107 -19.49 -0.84 0.68
CA ASN A 107 -18.46 -0.35 -0.24
C ASN A 107 -17.07 -0.77 0.26
N GLY A 108 -16.05 -0.66 -0.60
CA GLY A 108 -14.67 -1.04 -0.28
C GLY A 108 -13.70 0.14 -0.08
N TYR A 109 -14.24 1.31 0.26
CA TYR A 109 -13.49 2.57 0.28
C TYR A 109 -12.86 2.81 1.67
N LEU A 110 -11.54 2.69 1.77
CA LEU A 110 -10.79 2.70 3.03
C LEU A 110 -10.09 4.04 3.33
N VAL A 111 -10.38 5.10 2.58
CA VAL A 111 -9.89 6.46 2.92
C VAL A 111 -10.23 6.87 4.35
N PRO A 112 -11.39 6.51 4.94
CA PRO A 112 -11.64 6.79 6.35
C PRO A 112 -10.59 6.20 7.31
N TRP A 113 -10.00 5.04 7.01
CA TRP A 113 -8.89 4.47 7.80
C TRP A 113 -7.60 5.23 7.57
N ALA A 114 -7.31 5.57 6.31
CA ALA A 114 -6.10 6.33 5.95
C ALA A 114 -6.01 7.67 6.71
N LYS A 115 -7.11 8.42 6.71
CA LYS A 115 -7.23 9.70 7.44
C LYS A 115 -7.07 9.58 8.96
N GLN A 116 -7.16 8.38 9.53
CA GLN A 116 -7.00 8.13 10.97
C GLN A 116 -5.57 7.69 11.36
N GLY A 117 -4.66 7.56 10.38
CA GLY A 117 -3.29 7.14 10.60
C GLY A 117 -2.96 5.71 10.13
N VAL A 118 -3.86 5.06 9.37
CA VAL A 118 -3.59 3.74 8.78
C VAL A 118 -2.95 3.90 7.40
N LEU A 119 -1.64 3.68 7.30
CA LEU A 119 -0.94 3.71 6.03
C LEU A 119 -1.21 2.42 5.25
N LEU A 120 -2.03 2.50 4.20
CA LEU A 120 -2.40 1.41 3.31
C LEU A 120 -1.44 1.35 2.11
N LEU A 121 -0.24 0.78 2.30
CA LEU A 121 0.85 0.81 1.33
C LEU A 121 0.99 -0.52 0.59
N ASN A 122 0.99 -0.49 -0.75
CA ASN A 122 1.45 -1.64 -1.54
C ASN A 122 2.99 -1.60 -1.69
N THR A 123 3.62 -2.76 -1.83
CA THR A 123 5.07 -2.86 -2.15
C THR A 123 5.39 -2.56 -3.61
N VAL A 124 4.40 -2.71 -4.50
CA VAL A 124 4.43 -2.24 -5.89
C VAL A 124 3.28 -1.24 -6.06
N LEU A 125 3.54 -0.05 -6.60
CA LEU A 125 2.52 1.03 -6.60
C LEU A 125 1.73 1.16 -7.90
N THR A 126 2.07 0.40 -8.94
CA THR A 126 1.39 0.43 -10.24
C THR A 126 1.28 -0.97 -10.84
N VAL A 127 0.31 -1.19 -11.71
CA VAL A 127 0.10 -2.45 -12.42
C VAL A 127 -0.53 -2.20 -13.78
N ARG A 128 -0.22 -3.03 -14.77
CA ARG A 128 -0.92 -3.03 -16.06
C ARG A 128 -2.29 -3.69 -15.94
N ALA A 129 -3.28 -3.13 -16.62
CA ALA A 129 -4.64 -3.67 -16.66
C ALA A 129 -4.64 -5.16 -17.05
N GLY A 130 -5.34 -5.98 -16.26
CA GLY A 130 -5.46 -7.42 -16.49
C GLY A 130 -4.20 -8.25 -16.25
N ALA A 131 -3.08 -7.64 -15.84
CA ALA A 131 -1.80 -8.34 -15.67
C ALA A 131 -1.24 -8.12 -14.26
N ALA A 132 -1.68 -8.97 -13.31
CA ALA A 132 -1.20 -8.97 -11.94
C ALA A 132 0.34 -9.04 -11.86
N ALA A 133 0.93 -8.31 -10.91
CA ALA A 133 2.39 -8.23 -10.68
C ALA A 133 3.24 -7.78 -11.91
N SER A 134 2.64 -7.23 -12.96
CA SER A 134 3.35 -6.83 -14.20
C SER A 134 4.46 -5.79 -14.00
N HIS A 135 4.40 -4.97 -12.95
CA HIS A 135 5.43 -3.95 -12.64
C HIS A 135 6.34 -4.36 -11.47
N ARG A 136 6.29 -5.62 -11.04
CA ARG A 136 7.22 -6.17 -10.05
C ARG A 136 8.67 -6.08 -10.56
N GLY A 137 9.60 -5.74 -9.68
CA GLY A 137 11.03 -5.66 -9.97
C GLY A 137 11.42 -4.47 -10.84
N LYS A 138 10.54 -3.47 -11.00
CA LYS A 138 10.81 -2.26 -11.79
C LYS A 138 11.36 -1.11 -10.95
N GLY A 139 11.49 -1.29 -9.63
CA GLY A 139 12.08 -0.32 -8.71
C GLY A 139 11.11 0.20 -7.65
N TRP A 140 9.82 -0.16 -7.71
CA TRP A 140 8.87 0.23 -6.67
C TRP A 140 9.23 -0.34 -5.31
N GLU A 141 9.71 -1.58 -5.27
CA GLU A 141 10.07 -2.24 -4.03
C GLU A 141 11.16 -1.49 -3.28
N LEU A 142 12.15 -0.93 -3.99
CA LEU A 142 13.21 -0.10 -3.41
C LEU A 142 12.62 1.19 -2.81
N PHE A 143 11.71 1.84 -3.52
CA PHE A 143 11.05 3.06 -3.02
C PHE A 143 10.22 2.76 -1.77
N THR A 144 9.40 1.71 -1.80
CA THR A 144 8.54 1.35 -0.67
C THR A 144 9.33 0.80 0.51
N ASP A 145 10.47 0.15 0.27
CA ASP A 145 11.39 -0.28 1.32
C ASP A 145 11.94 0.96 2.05
N ARG A 146 12.33 2.02 1.32
CA ARG A 146 12.72 3.28 1.96
C ARG A 146 11.60 3.89 2.79
N VAL A 147 10.34 3.83 2.34
CA VAL A 147 9.20 4.30 3.14
C VAL A 147 9.12 3.55 4.48
N ILE A 148 9.31 2.23 4.46
CA ILE A 148 9.28 1.39 5.68
C ILE A 148 10.48 1.71 6.58
N GLU A 149 11.68 1.87 6.02
CA GLU A 149 12.90 2.23 6.77
C GLU A 149 12.74 3.58 7.49
N VAL A 150 12.23 4.60 6.80
CA VAL A 150 11.97 5.94 7.39
C VAL A 150 10.94 5.87 8.52
N LEU A 151 9.95 4.97 8.42
CA LEU A 151 9.01 4.73 9.52
C LEU A 151 9.66 3.98 10.66
N ASN A 152 10.55 3.02 10.37
CA ASN A 152 11.29 2.26 11.37
C ASN A 152 12.26 3.14 12.19
N GLU A 153 12.84 4.16 11.56
CA GLU A 153 13.72 5.15 12.20
C GLU A 153 12.99 6.03 13.25
N ARG A 154 11.65 5.91 13.37
CA ARG A 154 10.82 6.80 14.20
C ARG A 154 10.72 6.31 15.65
N ASP A 155 10.82 7.23 16.61
CA ASP A 155 10.61 6.90 18.02
C ASP A 155 9.15 6.61 18.39
N LYS A 156 8.19 7.26 17.71
CA LYS A 156 6.76 7.04 17.97
C LYS A 156 6.39 5.61 17.54
N PRO A 157 5.83 4.78 18.45
CA PRO A 157 5.43 3.41 18.12
C PRO A 157 4.45 3.33 16.95
N ILE A 158 4.66 2.33 16.09
CA ILE A 158 3.81 2.00 14.94
C ILE A 158 3.50 0.51 15.01
N VAL A 159 2.27 0.14 14.67
CA VAL A 159 1.89 -1.26 14.45
C VAL A 159 2.00 -1.59 12.96
N PHE A 160 2.86 -2.55 12.62
CA PHE A 160 2.99 -3.08 11.27
C PHE A 160 2.20 -4.37 11.14
N VAL A 161 1.27 -4.39 10.19
CA VAL A 161 0.42 -5.53 9.87
C VAL A 161 0.95 -6.18 8.60
N LEU A 162 1.54 -7.36 8.77
CA LEU A 162 2.23 -8.10 7.71
C LEU A 162 1.43 -9.35 7.35
N TRP A 163 0.53 -9.21 6.39
CA TRP A 163 -0.32 -10.31 5.94
C TRP A 163 0.25 -11.04 4.72
N GLY A 164 0.56 -12.31 4.91
CA GLY A 164 1.13 -13.18 3.89
C GLY A 164 2.64 -13.01 3.68
N ARG A 165 3.20 -13.88 2.83
CA ARG A 165 4.65 -14.01 2.65
C ARG A 165 5.35 -12.72 2.22
N HIS A 166 4.82 -12.03 1.19
CA HIS A 166 5.46 -10.82 0.65
C HIS A 166 5.54 -9.69 1.67
N ALA A 167 4.49 -9.49 2.47
CA ALA A 167 4.53 -8.53 3.57
C ALA A 167 5.47 -9.00 4.70
N GLY A 168 5.45 -10.29 5.02
CA GLY A 168 6.35 -10.88 6.01
C GLY A 168 7.84 -10.73 5.67
N GLU A 169 8.22 -10.80 4.39
CA GLU A 169 9.59 -10.57 3.94
C GLU A 169 10.11 -9.15 4.23
N LYS A 170 9.21 -8.19 4.52
CA LYS A 170 9.56 -6.81 4.92
C LYS A 170 9.84 -6.68 6.42
N GLU A 171 9.59 -7.72 7.23
CA GLU A 171 9.92 -7.74 8.67
C GLU A 171 11.38 -7.38 8.94
N LYS A 172 12.31 -7.79 8.05
CA LYS A 172 13.74 -7.45 8.15
C LYS A 172 14.06 -5.95 8.13
N LEU A 173 13.14 -5.11 7.66
CA LEU A 173 13.28 -3.65 7.63
C LEU A 173 12.79 -2.99 8.92
N ILE A 174 12.15 -3.75 9.82
CA ILE A 174 11.51 -3.27 11.04
C ILE A 174 12.33 -3.77 12.24
N SER A 175 13.42 -3.07 12.54
CA SER A 175 14.35 -3.41 13.62
C SER A 175 14.10 -2.65 14.93
N ASN A 176 13.33 -1.57 14.89
CA ASN A 176 13.06 -0.73 16.05
C ASN A 176 12.07 -1.43 17.00
N THR A 177 12.54 -1.70 18.23
CA THR A 177 11.79 -2.47 19.25
C THR A 177 10.61 -1.70 19.85
N ALA A 178 10.51 -0.39 19.61
CA ALA A 178 9.34 0.41 19.95
C ALA A 178 8.13 0.06 19.07
N HIS A 179 8.36 -0.49 17.87
CA HIS A 179 7.29 -0.92 16.97
C HIS A 179 6.73 -2.30 17.35
N ARG A 180 5.55 -2.61 16.81
CA ARG A 180 4.89 -3.90 16.99
C ARG A 180 4.57 -4.49 15.63
N ILE A 181 4.71 -5.80 15.50
CA ILE A 181 4.43 -6.53 14.27
C ILE A 181 3.30 -7.52 14.53
N ILE A 182 2.25 -7.47 13.73
CA ILE A 182 1.17 -8.44 13.69
C ILE A 182 1.29 -9.20 12.37
N LYS A 183 1.40 -10.52 12.44
CA LYS A 183 1.55 -11.40 11.27
C LYS A 183 0.36 -12.34 11.18
N ALA A 184 -0.15 -12.52 9.98
CA ALA A 184 -1.18 -13.52 9.67
C ALA A 184 -1.05 -13.94 8.19
N PRO A 185 -1.76 -14.99 7.74
CA PRO A 185 -1.90 -15.27 6.31
C PRO A 185 -2.49 -14.09 5.53
N HIS A 186 -2.33 -14.09 4.21
CA HIS A 186 -2.97 -13.06 3.38
C HIS A 186 -4.51 -13.25 3.41
N PRO A 187 -5.33 -12.19 3.42
CA PRO A 187 -6.79 -12.30 3.45
C PRO A 187 -7.41 -12.83 2.14
N SER A 188 -6.60 -13.31 1.18
CA SER A 188 -7.10 -13.93 -0.05
C SER A 188 -7.84 -15.23 0.28
N PRO A 189 -8.91 -15.59 -0.44
CA PRO A 189 -9.59 -16.88 -0.25
C PRO A 189 -8.65 -18.10 -0.23
N LEU A 190 -7.52 -18.02 -0.95
CA LEU A 190 -6.51 -19.08 -1.01
C LEU A 190 -5.77 -19.34 0.33
N SER A 191 -5.77 -18.37 1.23
CA SER A 191 -4.96 -18.41 2.46
C SER A 191 -5.68 -17.95 3.72
N ALA A 192 -6.84 -17.30 3.62
CA ALA A 192 -7.56 -16.71 4.75
C ALA A 192 -8.02 -17.72 5.81
N HIS A 193 -8.06 -19.01 5.49
CA HIS A 193 -8.45 -20.09 6.42
C HIS A 193 -7.27 -20.67 7.21
N ARG A 194 -6.05 -20.12 7.06
CA ARG A 194 -4.81 -20.70 7.63
C ARG A 194 -4.34 -20.03 8.92
N GLY A 195 -5.18 -19.22 9.54
CA GLY A 195 -4.90 -18.44 10.74
C GLY A 195 -5.67 -17.14 10.74
#